data_AF-A0A8F1WFZ2-F1
#
_entry.id   AF-A0A8F1WFZ2-F1
#
_cell.length_a   1.000
_cell.length_b   1.000
_cell.length_c   1.000
_cell.angle_alpha   90.00
_cell.angle_beta   90.00
_cell.angle_gamma   90.00
#
_symmetry.space_group_name_H-M   'P 1'
#
loop_
_entity.id
_entity.type
_entity.pdbx_description
1 polymer ?
#
loop_
_entity_poly.entity_id
_entity_poly.type
_entity_poly.pdbx_seq_one_letter_code
_entity_poly.pdbx_strand_id
1 'polypeptide(L)'
;MKNECFSNVLTLSELNGKEDVCLQSFQTIIRKRCGLSFDSSRLSTLRATIHSQVETFGLSSADEYYSLIVQSQTEFERLINLLTINETYFMREQAHYKLLTSKILPELRAHKPKGSKIKLFSAGCATGEELYSMIISVIEAFGAAALDSFHFSGADIDKSAIDKAQRAVYGSASFRNFSEVLKKKYFTAVDETHFKVNPQITTHAHFETFNLLDAPSSNNLTAMDVIFYRNVSIYFDKEIQKKVFDNLNMQLNDGGYLFVGSVETFGHNMGSLGLIELDGVFVFKKLSGAVFPISSVSVKRKPIKQGTPKKIDSAAVKIAKKVEPRPDELIEDARVLIKEKTYEAAIRVLEPLAEGQPNYIMACLLKGAALFNLKKINEARNVFLKMFETDRWSEESYMFLAMIAQYGGDNDEAIRRFKEAIYINPSSWLAHYHLAKVYHNTGDLQLAQKEYLAVTRILQSESQQGQITKDSNLAAELFAISFNTYDILHLCKHNIEKINKALG
;
A
#
# COMPACT_ATOMS: atom_id res chain seq x y z
N MET A 1 2.43 70.16 -13.10
CA MET A 1 3.32 69.06 -13.55
C MET A 1 3.20 67.98 -12.48
N LYS A 2 2.59 66.81 -12.71
CA LYS A 2 2.90 65.70 -13.65
C LYS A 2 4.08 64.82 -13.22
N ASN A 3 3.81 63.51 -13.27
CA ASN A 3 4.66 62.32 -13.11
C ASN A 3 4.96 61.92 -11.64
N GLU A 4 4.60 60.73 -11.13
CA GLU A 4 4.83 59.34 -11.63
C GLU A 4 6.33 58.98 -11.67
N CYS A 5 6.82 57.78 -11.37
CA CYS A 5 6.23 56.53 -10.85
C CYS A 5 7.36 55.74 -10.11
N PHE A 6 7.22 54.53 -9.55
CA PHE A 6 6.21 53.47 -9.65
C PHE A 6 5.82 52.90 -8.27
N SER A 7 4.77 52.08 -8.23
CA SER A 7 4.47 51.14 -7.14
C SER A 7 4.59 49.70 -7.68
N ASN A 8 5.49 48.90 -7.12
CA ASN A 8 5.56 47.46 -7.43
C ASN A 8 4.58 46.70 -6.53
N VAL A 9 3.28 46.83 -6.82
CA VAL A 9 2.28 45.88 -6.34
C VAL A 9 2.28 44.70 -7.29
N LEU A 10 3.02 43.65 -6.95
CA LEU A 10 2.89 42.35 -7.63
C LEU A 10 1.46 41.86 -7.45
N THR A 11 0.84 41.46 -8.55
CA THR A 11 -0.51 40.88 -8.51
C THR A 11 -0.48 39.49 -7.87
N LEU A 12 -1.59 39.07 -7.26
CA LEU A 12 -1.70 37.71 -6.67
C LEU A 12 -1.39 36.59 -7.68
N SER A 13 -1.60 36.84 -8.98
CA SER A 13 -1.18 35.96 -10.08
C SER A 13 0.33 35.83 -10.25
N GLU A 14 1.11 36.87 -9.97
CA GLU A 14 2.57 36.86 -10.08
C GLU A 14 3.25 36.29 -8.83
N LEU A 15 2.61 36.42 -7.66
CA LEU A 15 3.02 35.75 -6.42
C LEU A 15 2.89 34.23 -6.54
N ASN A 16 1.74 33.71 -6.97
CA ASN A 16 1.55 32.28 -7.24
C ASN A 16 2.63 31.73 -8.20
N GLY A 17 2.98 32.49 -9.25
CA GLY A 17 3.98 32.07 -10.23
C GLY A 17 5.40 31.92 -9.68
N LYS A 18 5.77 32.67 -8.63
CA LYS A 18 7.06 32.49 -7.94
C LYS A 18 7.00 31.42 -6.84
N GLU A 19 5.92 31.37 -6.08
CA GLU A 19 5.74 30.37 -5.03
C GLU A 19 5.72 28.94 -5.58
N ASP A 20 5.06 28.70 -6.72
CA ASP A 20 5.01 27.36 -7.34
C ASP A 20 6.36 26.88 -7.88
N VAL A 21 7.21 27.79 -8.40
CA VAL A 21 8.57 27.44 -8.87
C VAL A 21 9.51 27.11 -7.70
N CYS A 22 9.38 27.83 -6.58
CA CYS A 22 10.10 27.52 -5.36
C CYS A 22 9.70 26.15 -4.82
N LEU A 23 8.40 25.87 -4.74
CA LEU A 23 7.85 24.60 -4.22
C LEU A 23 8.30 23.37 -5.03
N GLN A 24 8.37 23.48 -6.37
CA GLN A 24 8.91 22.41 -7.23
C GLN A 24 10.38 22.08 -6.93
N SER A 25 11.17 23.08 -6.53
CA SER A 25 12.57 22.88 -6.15
C SER A 25 12.69 22.07 -4.86
N PHE A 26 11.86 22.38 -3.85
CA PHE A 26 11.74 21.58 -2.63
C PHE A 26 11.29 20.14 -2.92
N GLN A 27 10.23 19.95 -3.72
CA GLN A 27 9.77 18.61 -4.12
C GLN A 27 10.89 17.82 -4.82
N THR A 28 11.65 18.47 -5.70
CA THR A 28 12.73 17.83 -6.46
C THR A 28 13.87 17.37 -5.55
N ILE A 29 14.35 18.23 -4.63
CA ILE A 29 15.45 17.84 -3.73
C ILE A 29 15.01 16.80 -2.69
N ILE A 30 13.79 16.93 -2.15
CA ILE A 30 13.23 15.97 -1.20
C ILE A 30 13.03 14.61 -1.86
N ARG A 31 12.43 14.55 -3.05
CA ARG A 31 12.30 13.30 -3.82
C ARG A 31 13.67 12.69 -4.14
N LYS A 32 14.64 13.51 -4.57
CA LYS A 32 15.99 13.04 -4.93
C LYS A 32 16.76 12.47 -3.75
N ARG A 33 16.68 13.08 -2.56
CA ARG A 33 17.42 12.66 -1.36
C ARG A 33 16.67 11.58 -0.55
N CYS A 34 15.36 11.67 -0.41
CA CYS A 34 14.55 10.84 0.51
C CYS A 34 13.40 10.08 -0.16
N GLY A 35 13.14 10.28 -1.46
CA GLY A 35 12.11 9.55 -2.20
C GLY A 35 10.67 10.02 -1.98
N LEU A 36 10.43 10.91 -1.01
CA LEU A 36 9.08 11.38 -0.69
C LEU A 36 8.44 12.10 -1.88
N SER A 37 7.32 11.58 -2.35
CA SER A 37 6.41 12.25 -3.28
C SER A 37 5.40 13.11 -2.50
N PHE A 38 4.72 14.03 -3.18
CA PHE A 38 3.68 14.88 -2.58
C PHE A 38 2.47 14.93 -3.51
N ASP A 39 1.35 14.36 -3.06
CA ASP A 39 0.02 14.54 -3.67
C ASP A 39 -0.56 15.93 -3.34
N SER A 40 -1.77 16.22 -3.81
CA SER A 40 -2.46 17.51 -3.59
C SER A 40 -2.70 17.85 -2.11
N SER A 41 -2.91 16.86 -1.25
CA SER A 41 -3.05 17.05 0.20
C SER A 41 -1.69 17.35 0.84
N ARG A 42 -0.70 16.50 0.57
CA ARG A 42 0.65 16.62 1.15
C ARG A 42 1.42 17.84 0.63
N LEU A 43 1.11 18.33 -0.57
CA LEU A 43 1.60 19.62 -1.08
C LEU A 43 1.21 20.81 -0.18
N SER A 44 0.00 20.76 0.39
CA SER A 44 -0.48 21.81 1.31
C SER A 44 0.29 21.75 2.64
N THR A 45 0.58 20.55 3.13
CA THR A 45 1.47 20.33 4.29
C THR A 45 2.89 20.84 4.01
N LEU A 46 3.48 20.51 2.86
CA LEU A 46 4.81 20.99 2.48
C LEU A 46 4.89 22.52 2.45
N ARG A 47 3.91 23.19 1.83
CA ARG A 47 3.83 24.66 1.77
C ARG A 47 3.74 25.28 3.18
N ALA A 48 2.89 24.73 4.05
CA ALA A 48 2.74 25.20 5.43
C ALA A 48 4.02 25.00 6.26
N THR A 49 4.69 23.85 6.11
CA THR A 49 5.96 23.56 6.79
C THR A 49 7.06 24.52 6.36
N ILE A 50 7.20 24.79 5.05
CA ILE A 50 8.19 25.75 4.51
C ILE A 50 7.94 27.15 5.08
N HIS A 51 6.69 27.64 5.07
CA HIS A 51 6.33 28.94 5.63
C HIS A 51 6.76 29.05 7.11
N SER A 52 6.39 28.05 7.92
CA SER A 52 6.76 28.01 9.34
C SER A 52 8.28 28.00 9.55
N GLN A 53 9.08 27.43 8.64
CA GLN A 53 10.55 27.42 8.79
C GLN A 53 11.20 28.73 8.33
N VAL A 54 10.64 29.40 7.33
CA VAL A 54 11.02 30.77 6.96
C VAL A 54 10.82 31.70 8.16
N GLU A 55 9.66 31.63 8.83
CA GLU A 55 9.38 32.39 10.05
C GLU A 55 10.32 32.01 11.21
N THR A 56 10.55 30.71 11.45
CA THR A 56 11.39 30.20 12.54
C THR A 56 12.84 30.70 12.46
N PHE A 57 13.40 30.84 11.26
CA PHE A 57 14.75 31.36 11.04
C PHE A 57 14.80 32.88 10.78
N GLY A 58 13.66 33.57 10.70
CA GLY A 58 13.60 34.99 10.34
C GLY A 58 14.10 35.28 8.91
N LEU A 59 13.88 34.34 7.98
CA LEU A 59 14.28 34.46 6.57
C LEU A 59 13.29 35.31 5.78
N SER A 60 13.75 35.95 4.71
CA SER A 60 12.93 36.84 3.88
C SER A 60 12.12 36.09 2.82
N SER A 61 12.46 34.84 2.52
CA SER A 61 11.82 34.05 1.47
C SER A 61 12.03 32.54 1.60
N ALA A 62 11.19 31.77 0.91
CA ALA A 62 11.39 30.33 0.75
C ALA A 62 12.65 29.97 -0.06
N ASP A 63 13.16 30.87 -0.93
CA ASP A 63 14.41 30.65 -1.69
C ASP A 63 15.66 30.72 -0.80
N GLU A 64 15.65 31.59 0.22
CA GLU A 64 16.69 31.63 1.25
C GLU A 64 16.68 30.33 2.08
N TYR A 65 15.48 29.84 2.44
CA TYR A 65 15.34 28.57 3.14
C TYR A 65 15.74 27.36 2.27
N TYR A 66 15.43 27.40 0.96
CA TYR A 66 15.90 26.39 -0.01
C TYR A 66 17.44 26.35 -0.06
N SER A 67 18.07 27.52 -0.10
CA SER A 67 19.52 27.66 -0.11
C SER A 67 20.15 27.06 1.17
N LEU A 68 19.50 27.24 2.32
CA LEU A 68 19.92 26.68 3.60
C LEU A 68 19.84 25.13 3.61
N ILE A 69 18.74 24.52 3.19
CA ILE A 69 18.59 23.04 3.17
C ILE A 69 19.50 22.36 2.11
N VAL A 70 19.90 23.08 1.07
CA VAL A 70 20.86 22.59 0.08
C VAL A 70 22.24 22.44 0.70
N GLN A 71 22.65 23.41 1.53
CA GLN A 71 23.98 23.50 2.15
C GLN A 71 24.09 22.75 3.48
N SER A 72 23.02 22.69 4.27
CA SER A 72 22.99 22.08 5.61
C SER A 72 22.25 20.75 5.60
N GLN A 73 22.97 19.65 5.78
CA GLN A 73 22.40 18.32 5.93
C GLN A 73 21.51 18.21 7.19
N THR A 74 21.95 18.79 8.31
CA THR A 74 21.17 18.84 9.56
C THR A 74 19.84 19.56 9.37
N GLU A 75 19.81 20.63 8.59
CA GLU A 75 18.58 21.38 8.35
C GLU A 75 17.65 20.67 7.35
N PHE A 76 18.23 20.01 6.35
CA PHE A 76 17.49 19.12 5.48
C PHE A 76 16.82 17.98 6.26
N GLU A 77 17.53 17.32 7.18
CA GLU A 77 16.97 16.30 8.09
C GLU A 77 15.84 16.86 8.95
N ARG A 78 16.01 18.07 9.51
CA ARG A 78 14.97 18.76 10.30
C ARG A 78 13.69 19.01 9.48
N LEU A 79 13.82 19.41 8.21
CA LEU A 79 12.68 19.56 7.30
C LEU A 79 11.97 18.22 7.05
N ILE A 80 12.70 17.14 6.81
CA ILE A 80 12.11 15.80 6.59
C ILE A 80 11.32 15.33 7.82
N ASN A 81 11.84 15.57 9.01
CA ASN A 81 11.18 15.22 10.28
C ASN A 81 9.86 15.96 10.51
N LEU A 82 9.67 17.13 9.91
CA LEU A 82 8.42 17.89 9.94
C LEU A 82 7.40 17.43 8.88
N LEU A 83 7.82 16.64 7.90
CA LEU A 83 7.02 16.19 6.75
C LEU A 83 6.66 14.69 6.81
N THR A 84 7.22 13.95 7.76
CA THR A 84 7.03 12.51 7.96
C THR A 84 6.09 12.23 9.14
N ILE A 85 5.13 11.32 8.94
CA ILE A 85 4.19 10.89 10.00
C ILE A 85 4.70 9.56 10.54
N ASN A 86 5.53 9.62 11.58
CA ASN A 86 6.20 8.45 12.17
C ASN A 86 5.28 7.69 13.14
N GLU A 87 4.09 7.30 12.68
CA GLU A 87 3.06 6.66 13.49
C GLU A 87 3.27 5.14 13.59
N THR A 88 3.98 4.71 14.64
CA THR A 88 4.24 3.30 14.95
C THR A 88 3.72 2.91 16.34
N TYR A 89 3.62 1.61 16.62
CA TYR A 89 3.14 1.05 17.89
C TYR A 89 3.53 -0.42 18.03
N PHE A 90 3.59 -0.90 19.27
CA PHE A 90 3.97 -2.29 19.56
C PHE A 90 2.96 -3.28 18.98
N MET A 91 3.46 -4.37 18.40
CA MET A 91 2.68 -5.48 17.83
C MET A 91 1.70 -5.08 16.72
N ARG A 92 1.98 -4.00 15.96
CA ARG A 92 1.27 -3.64 14.72
C ARG A 92 1.24 -4.82 13.73
N GLU A 93 0.05 -5.16 13.23
CA GLU A 93 -0.21 -6.33 12.36
C GLU A 93 0.25 -7.66 13.00
N GLN A 94 -0.33 -8.03 14.16
CA GLN A 94 0.02 -9.22 14.96
C GLN A 94 0.17 -10.54 14.16
N ALA A 95 -0.57 -10.69 13.06
CA ALA A 95 -0.49 -11.85 12.18
C ALA A 95 0.92 -12.05 11.58
N HIS A 96 1.67 -10.97 11.31
CA HIS A 96 3.04 -11.05 10.78
C HIS A 96 4.00 -11.63 11.82
N TYR A 97 3.94 -11.16 13.08
CA TYR A 97 4.77 -11.71 14.17
C TYR A 97 4.41 -13.17 14.49
N LYS A 98 3.13 -13.53 14.38
CA LYS A 98 2.67 -14.92 14.51
C LYS A 98 3.27 -15.80 13.40
N LEU A 99 3.16 -15.40 12.12
CA LEU A 99 3.74 -16.13 11.00
C LEU A 99 5.27 -16.26 11.12
N LEU A 100 5.93 -15.15 11.48
CA LEU A 100 7.37 -15.09 11.72
C LEU A 100 7.80 -16.18 12.70
N THR A 101 7.15 -16.25 13.86
CA THR A 101 7.53 -17.18 14.94
C THR A 101 7.03 -18.60 14.74
N SER A 102 5.83 -18.82 14.18
CA SER A 102 5.26 -20.16 14.02
C SER A 102 5.81 -20.96 12.84
N LYS A 103 6.30 -20.30 11.78
CA LYS A 103 6.73 -20.95 10.53
C LYS A 103 8.10 -20.50 10.03
N ILE A 104 8.29 -19.20 9.82
CA ILE A 104 9.45 -18.68 9.10
C ILE A 104 10.75 -18.84 9.88
N LEU A 105 10.79 -18.50 11.17
CA LEU A 105 11.99 -18.67 12.00
C LEU A 105 12.36 -20.16 12.22
N PRO A 106 11.40 -21.09 12.46
CA PRO A 106 11.66 -22.52 12.42
C PRO A 106 12.23 -23.02 11.08
N GLU A 107 11.66 -22.62 9.94
CA GLU A 107 12.15 -23.01 8.60
C GLU A 107 13.58 -22.51 8.36
N LEU A 108 13.84 -21.22 8.60
CA LEU A 108 15.17 -20.62 8.45
C LEU A 108 16.20 -21.30 9.38
N ARG A 109 15.79 -21.65 10.61
CA ARG A 109 16.66 -22.35 11.56
C ARG A 109 17.04 -23.76 11.10
N ALA A 110 16.13 -24.48 10.45
CA ALA A 110 16.40 -25.82 9.93
C ALA A 110 17.45 -25.84 8.80
N HIS A 111 17.54 -24.75 8.02
CA HIS A 111 18.47 -24.64 6.88
C HIS A 111 19.75 -23.86 7.20
N LYS A 112 19.81 -23.13 8.33
CA LYS A 112 20.99 -22.41 8.79
C LYS A 112 22.04 -23.34 9.41
N PRO A 113 23.35 -23.15 9.15
CA PRO A 113 24.42 -23.85 9.87
C PRO A 113 24.31 -23.68 11.39
N LYS A 114 24.61 -24.73 12.16
CA LYS A 114 24.63 -24.67 13.63
C LYS A 114 25.57 -23.55 14.12
N GLY A 115 25.11 -22.80 15.11
CA GLY A 115 25.84 -21.64 15.65
C GLY A 115 25.72 -20.34 14.84
N SER A 116 25.21 -20.37 13.60
CA SER A 116 24.96 -19.13 12.84
C SER A 116 23.73 -18.39 13.35
N LYS A 117 23.79 -17.04 13.32
CA LYS A 117 22.65 -16.19 13.68
C LYS A 117 21.65 -16.08 12.51
N ILE A 118 20.36 -16.01 12.84
CA ILE A 118 19.34 -15.51 11.92
C ILE A 118 19.32 -13.98 12.07
N LYS A 119 19.47 -13.24 10.97
CA LYS A 119 19.42 -11.78 10.96
C LYS A 119 18.01 -11.31 10.59
N LEU A 120 17.46 -10.43 11.42
CA LEU A 120 16.18 -9.76 11.22
C LEU A 120 16.41 -8.24 11.14
N PHE A 121 15.78 -7.59 10.16
CA PHE A 121 15.91 -6.15 9.92
C PHE A 121 14.53 -5.47 9.87
N SER A 122 14.37 -4.35 10.59
CA SER A 122 13.23 -3.44 10.49
C SER A 122 13.64 -2.19 9.68
N ALA A 123 13.13 -2.08 8.45
CA ALA A 123 13.48 -1.08 7.46
C ALA A 123 12.47 0.07 7.45
N GLY A 124 12.90 1.25 7.92
CA GLY A 124 11.99 2.33 8.32
C GLY A 124 11.39 2.06 9.69
N CYS A 125 12.23 1.75 10.68
CA CYS A 125 11.80 1.30 12.00
C CYS A 125 11.12 2.38 12.87
N ALA A 126 11.08 3.63 12.40
CA ALA A 126 10.60 4.79 13.13
C ALA A 126 11.18 4.84 14.56
N THR A 127 10.33 4.98 15.57
CA THR A 127 10.73 5.06 16.98
C THR A 127 11.05 3.72 17.64
N GLY A 128 11.17 2.63 16.87
CA GLY A 128 11.73 1.35 17.31
C GLY A 128 10.74 0.30 17.81
N GLU A 129 9.46 0.63 17.96
CA GLU A 129 8.42 -0.31 18.42
C GLU A 129 8.34 -1.60 17.59
N GLU A 130 8.59 -1.53 16.28
CA GLU A 130 8.61 -2.72 15.40
C GLU A 130 9.74 -3.68 15.79
N LEU A 131 11.00 -3.22 15.83
CA LEU A 131 12.14 -4.07 16.16
C LEU A 131 12.00 -4.69 17.56
N TYR A 132 11.57 -3.89 18.53
CA TYR A 132 11.29 -4.40 19.88
C TYR A 132 10.14 -5.42 19.91
N SER A 133 9.12 -5.28 19.06
CA SER A 133 8.06 -6.27 18.89
C SER A 133 8.58 -7.58 18.28
N MET A 134 9.53 -7.52 17.34
CA MET A 134 10.21 -8.72 16.80
C MET A 134 10.96 -9.46 17.90
N ILE A 135 11.74 -8.74 18.72
CA ILE A 135 12.50 -9.32 19.84
C ILE A 135 11.56 -9.94 20.87
N ILE A 136 10.52 -9.22 21.32
CA ILE A 136 9.51 -9.73 22.27
C ILE A 136 8.84 -11.00 21.72
N SER A 137 8.49 -11.02 20.43
CA SER A 137 7.88 -12.20 19.79
C SER A 137 8.80 -13.42 19.81
N VAL A 138 10.11 -13.24 19.60
CA VAL A 138 11.10 -14.31 19.72
C VAL A 138 11.22 -14.83 21.16
N ILE A 139 11.18 -13.94 22.17
CA ILE A 139 11.18 -14.35 23.58
C ILE A 139 9.92 -15.13 23.94
N GLU A 140 8.74 -14.68 23.51
CA GLU A 140 7.47 -15.38 23.78
C GLU A 140 7.39 -16.76 23.10
N ALA A 141 7.94 -16.89 21.88
CA ALA A 141 7.89 -18.16 21.13
C ALA A 141 8.97 -19.18 21.55
N PHE A 142 10.17 -18.71 21.93
CA PHE A 142 11.35 -19.58 22.08
C PHE A 142 12.11 -19.39 23.41
N GLY A 143 11.70 -18.45 24.25
CA GLY A 143 12.38 -18.09 25.50
C GLY A 143 13.56 -17.13 25.31
N ALA A 144 13.95 -16.43 26.38
CA ALA A 144 14.96 -15.36 26.32
C ALA A 144 16.35 -15.85 25.86
N ALA A 145 16.74 -17.07 26.23
CA ALA A 145 18.00 -17.69 25.80
C ALA A 145 18.10 -17.91 24.28
N ALA A 146 16.97 -17.88 23.55
CA ALA A 146 16.99 -17.99 22.10
C ALA A 146 17.61 -16.75 21.42
N LEU A 147 17.58 -15.57 22.06
CA LEU A 147 18.03 -14.29 21.48
C LEU A 147 19.48 -14.31 21.00
N ASP A 148 20.36 -15.10 21.63
CA ASP A 148 21.75 -15.25 21.19
C ASP A 148 21.89 -15.87 19.80
N SER A 149 20.89 -16.64 19.37
CA SER A 149 20.80 -17.22 18.02
C SER A 149 20.31 -16.23 16.96
N PHE A 150 20.06 -14.97 17.31
CA PHE A 150 19.55 -13.93 16.42
C PHE A 150 20.44 -12.67 16.41
N HIS A 151 20.23 -11.83 15.40
CA HIS A 151 20.72 -10.46 15.32
C HIS A 151 19.54 -9.60 14.83
N PHE A 152 19.27 -8.49 15.53
CA PHE A 152 18.16 -7.60 15.23
C PHE A 152 18.71 -6.21 14.92
N SER A 153 18.50 -5.74 13.70
CA SER A 153 18.80 -4.36 13.30
C SER A 153 17.54 -3.59 12.94
N GLY A 154 17.52 -2.31 13.24
CA GLY A 154 16.48 -1.37 12.84
C GLY A 154 17.13 -0.13 12.27
N ALA A 155 16.61 0.38 11.16
CA ALA A 155 17.16 1.59 10.59
C ALA A 155 16.07 2.50 10.03
N ASP A 156 16.32 3.80 10.10
CA ASP A 156 15.43 4.85 9.66
C ASP A 156 16.24 6.06 9.15
N ILE A 157 15.60 6.93 8.38
CA ILE A 157 16.19 8.18 7.91
C ILE A 157 16.04 9.30 8.96
N ASP A 158 15.02 9.25 9.82
CA ASP A 158 14.84 10.20 10.92
C ASP A 158 15.79 9.87 12.10
N LYS A 159 16.84 10.68 12.24
CA LYS A 159 17.80 10.58 13.36
C LYS A 159 17.14 10.73 14.74
N SER A 160 16.11 11.58 14.86
CA SER A 160 15.33 11.80 16.09
C SER A 160 14.46 10.59 16.44
N ALA A 161 13.95 9.88 15.43
CA ALA A 161 13.27 8.60 15.62
C ALA A 161 14.23 7.52 16.14
N ILE A 162 15.43 7.43 15.55
CA ILE A 162 16.50 6.55 16.04
C ILE A 162 16.92 6.90 17.48
N ASP A 163 17.04 8.18 17.84
CA ASP A 163 17.35 8.60 19.22
C ASP A 163 16.22 8.30 20.21
N LYS A 164 14.95 8.25 19.76
CA LYS A 164 13.82 7.74 20.57
C LYS A 164 13.93 6.22 20.73
N ALA A 165 14.21 5.49 19.66
CA ALA A 165 14.36 4.03 19.66
C ALA A 165 15.49 3.56 20.61
N GLN A 166 16.64 4.22 20.58
CA GLN A 166 17.78 3.95 21.47
C GLN A 166 17.50 4.29 22.94
N ARG A 167 16.72 5.35 23.22
CA ARG A 167 16.27 5.65 24.60
C ARG A 167 15.24 4.65 25.12
N ALA A 168 14.43 4.09 24.21
CA ALA A 168 13.45 3.04 24.47
C ALA A 168 12.39 3.36 25.52
N VAL A 169 11.95 4.63 25.59
CA VAL A 169 10.91 5.12 26.51
C VAL A 169 9.69 5.56 25.70
N TYR A 170 8.52 5.00 26.03
CA TYR A 170 7.29 5.11 25.24
C TYR A 170 6.11 5.53 26.10
N GLY A 171 5.25 6.39 25.54
CA GLY A 171 3.98 6.79 26.15
C GLY A 171 2.84 5.80 25.84
N SER A 172 1.66 6.06 26.42
CA SER A 172 0.47 5.21 26.27
C SER A 172 0.07 4.89 24.82
N ALA A 173 0.25 5.83 23.88
CA ALA A 173 -0.13 5.67 22.47
C ALA A 173 0.58 4.49 21.77
N SER A 174 1.84 4.22 22.09
CA SER A 174 2.61 3.10 21.54
C SER A 174 2.07 1.73 21.96
N PHE A 175 1.22 1.67 23.00
CA PHE A 175 0.64 0.44 23.56
C PHE A 175 -0.80 0.16 23.10
N ARG A 176 -1.32 0.89 22.09
CA ARG A 176 -2.64 0.59 21.53
C ARG A 176 -2.72 -0.86 21.04
N ASN A 177 -3.75 -1.59 21.49
CA ASN A 177 -3.93 -3.03 21.24
C ASN A 177 -2.78 -3.94 21.72
N PHE A 178 -1.94 -3.47 22.66
CA PHE A 178 -0.90 -4.27 23.30
C PHE A 178 -1.42 -4.93 24.59
N SER A 179 -0.92 -6.13 24.90
CA SER A 179 -1.34 -6.86 26.10
C SER A 179 -0.74 -6.27 27.37
N GLU A 180 -1.57 -5.91 28.35
CA GLU A 180 -1.12 -5.44 29.67
C GLU A 180 -0.28 -6.50 30.43
N VAL A 181 -0.45 -7.80 30.12
CA VAL A 181 0.41 -8.86 30.65
C VAL A 181 1.82 -8.76 30.06
N LEU A 182 1.93 -8.57 28.75
CA LEU A 182 3.23 -8.37 28.08
C LEU A 182 3.87 -7.04 28.50
N LYS A 183 3.06 -5.99 28.73
CA LYS A 183 3.53 -4.68 29.19
C LYS A 183 4.21 -4.78 30.54
N LYS A 184 3.57 -5.42 31.51
CA LYS A 184 4.14 -5.68 32.85
C LYS A 184 5.37 -6.59 32.82
N LYS A 185 5.48 -7.49 31.84
CA LYS A 185 6.60 -8.43 31.68
C LYS A 185 7.84 -7.79 31.05
N TYR A 186 7.64 -6.89 30.08
CA TYR A 186 8.70 -6.39 29.20
C TYR A 186 9.05 -4.91 29.34
N PHE A 187 8.32 -4.18 30.18
CA PHE A 187 8.52 -2.75 30.38
C PHE A 187 8.53 -2.40 31.87
N THR A 188 9.31 -1.39 32.22
CA THR A 188 9.38 -0.79 33.56
C THR A 188 8.80 0.63 33.49
N ALA A 189 7.91 0.99 34.42
CA ALA A 189 7.40 2.36 34.50
C ALA A 189 8.53 3.35 34.83
N VAL A 190 8.57 4.46 34.10
CA VAL A 190 9.47 5.60 34.37
C VAL A 190 8.72 6.67 35.15
N ASP A 191 7.47 6.90 34.77
CA ASP A 191 6.49 7.74 35.44
C ASP A 191 5.08 7.16 35.23
N GLU A 192 4.03 7.90 35.57
CA GLU A 192 2.62 7.45 35.43
C GLU A 192 2.20 7.18 33.97
N THR A 193 2.89 7.80 33.01
CA THR A 193 2.54 7.82 31.59
C THR A 193 3.56 7.15 30.67
N HIS A 194 4.83 7.08 31.09
CA HIS A 194 5.94 6.54 30.30
C HIS A 194 6.48 5.21 30.83
N PHE A 195 6.79 4.32 29.88
CA PHE A 195 7.30 2.97 30.12
C PHE A 195 8.58 2.75 29.32
N LYS A 196 9.62 2.24 29.97
CA LYS A 196 10.90 1.90 29.35
C LYS A 196 10.97 0.41 29.03
N VAL A 197 11.46 0.07 27.84
CA VAL A 197 11.74 -1.33 27.44
C VAL A 197 12.83 -1.92 28.36
N ASN A 198 12.62 -3.14 28.85
CA ASN A 198 13.54 -3.77 29.80
C ASN A 198 14.90 -4.12 29.14
N PRO A 199 16.04 -4.04 29.87
CA PRO A 199 17.38 -4.25 29.32
C PRO A 199 17.58 -5.56 28.56
N GLN A 200 16.93 -6.65 29.00
CA GLN A 200 16.94 -7.97 28.34
C GLN A 200 16.49 -7.95 26.86
N ILE A 201 15.82 -6.88 26.42
CA ILE A 201 15.42 -6.65 25.03
C ILE A 201 16.38 -5.65 24.38
N THR A 202 16.65 -4.52 25.05
CA THR A 202 17.43 -3.41 24.44
C THR A 202 18.88 -3.77 24.15
N THR A 203 19.47 -4.72 24.88
CA THR A 203 20.83 -5.23 24.60
C THR A 203 20.95 -5.98 23.27
N HIS A 204 19.83 -6.44 22.70
CA HIS A 204 19.80 -7.18 21.43
C HIS A 204 19.37 -6.32 20.24
N ALA A 205 18.96 -5.06 20.47
CA ALA A 205 18.46 -4.15 19.45
C ALA A 205 19.56 -3.21 18.95
N HIS A 206 19.92 -3.32 17.67
CA HIS A 206 20.89 -2.42 17.04
C HIS A 206 20.17 -1.40 16.16
N PHE A 207 20.36 -0.11 16.41
CA PHE A 207 19.73 0.97 15.64
C PHE A 207 20.78 1.85 14.94
N GLU A 208 20.60 2.08 13.64
CA GLU A 208 21.44 2.97 12.83
C GLU A 208 20.61 3.89 11.92
N THR A 209 21.15 5.04 11.53
CA THR A 209 20.51 5.91 10.54
C THR A 209 20.86 5.42 9.14
N PHE A 210 19.85 5.15 8.32
CA PHE A 210 20.04 4.63 6.96
C PHE A 210 18.92 5.09 6.02
N ASN A 211 19.30 5.50 4.82
CA ASN A 211 18.38 5.84 3.75
C ASN A 211 18.15 4.63 2.84
N LEU A 212 16.91 4.17 2.72
CA LEU A 212 16.55 2.99 1.92
C LEU A 212 16.83 3.16 0.41
N LEU A 213 17.11 4.37 -0.06
CA LEU A 213 17.54 4.65 -1.44
C LEU A 213 19.03 4.43 -1.68
N ASP A 214 19.84 4.34 -0.63
CA ASP A 214 21.28 4.14 -0.74
C ASP A 214 21.60 2.66 -0.90
N ALA A 215 22.76 2.37 -1.50
CA ALA A 215 23.22 0.99 -1.65
C ALA A 215 23.58 0.40 -0.27
N PRO A 216 23.36 -0.91 -0.04
CA PRO A 216 23.68 -1.52 1.25
C PRO A 216 25.18 -1.46 1.55
N SER A 217 25.56 -0.66 2.54
CA SER A 217 26.96 -0.38 2.90
C SER A 217 27.35 -0.87 4.31
N SER A 218 26.37 -1.13 5.18
CA SER A 218 26.57 -1.60 6.56
C SER A 218 26.44 -3.11 6.66
N ASN A 219 27.38 -3.78 7.35
CA ASN A 219 27.31 -5.23 7.64
C ASN A 219 26.13 -5.62 8.53
N ASN A 220 25.55 -4.66 9.24
CA ASN A 220 24.34 -4.81 10.05
C ASN A 220 23.06 -4.72 9.20
N LEU A 221 23.17 -4.38 7.91
CA LEU A 221 22.06 -4.21 6.97
C LEU A 221 22.19 -5.11 5.72
N THR A 222 23.10 -6.09 5.73
CA THR A 222 23.32 -7.03 4.61
C THR A 222 23.19 -8.49 5.05
N ALA A 223 22.92 -9.38 4.08
CA ALA A 223 22.73 -10.82 4.30
C ALA A 223 21.62 -11.13 5.32
N MET A 224 20.45 -10.49 5.12
CA MET A 224 19.26 -10.61 5.96
C MET A 224 18.45 -11.86 5.65
N ASP A 225 17.96 -12.53 6.69
CA ASP A 225 17.08 -13.68 6.53
C ASP A 225 15.61 -13.27 6.58
N VAL A 226 15.30 -12.21 7.34
CA VAL A 226 13.98 -11.57 7.39
C VAL A 226 14.15 -10.06 7.36
N ILE A 227 13.36 -9.38 6.52
CA ILE A 227 13.19 -7.92 6.53
C ILE A 227 11.71 -7.60 6.76
N PHE A 228 11.42 -6.63 7.61
CA PHE A 228 10.13 -5.96 7.70
C PHE A 228 10.28 -4.57 7.06
N TYR A 229 9.42 -4.22 6.11
CA TYR A 229 9.38 -2.92 5.43
C TYR A 229 7.92 -2.49 5.32
N ARG A 230 7.38 -1.92 6.40
CA ARG A 230 5.94 -1.75 6.59
C ARG A 230 5.57 -0.30 6.87
N ASN A 231 4.55 0.16 6.17
CA ASN A 231 3.91 1.47 6.25
C ASN A 231 4.82 2.66 5.90
N VAL A 232 5.88 2.41 5.12
CA VAL A 232 6.85 3.41 4.64
C VAL A 232 6.62 3.75 3.17
N SER A 233 6.23 2.77 2.35
CA SER A 233 6.20 2.90 0.89
C SER A 233 5.06 3.78 0.37
N ILE A 234 4.04 4.01 1.20
CA ILE A 234 2.91 4.92 0.95
C ILE A 234 3.35 6.37 0.66
N TYR A 235 4.56 6.75 1.06
CA TYR A 235 5.11 8.10 0.83
C TYR A 235 5.92 8.24 -0.46
N PHE A 236 6.10 7.15 -1.21
CA PHE A 236 6.97 7.06 -2.39
C PHE A 236 6.15 6.87 -3.67
N ASP A 237 6.62 7.42 -4.79
CA ASP A 237 6.08 7.06 -6.11
C ASP A 237 6.64 5.71 -6.62
N LYS A 238 6.07 5.17 -7.70
CA LYS A 238 6.40 3.84 -8.23
C LYS A 238 7.89 3.65 -8.59
N GLU A 239 8.59 4.68 -9.05
CA GLU A 239 10.03 4.58 -9.39
C GLU A 239 10.86 4.42 -8.12
N ILE A 240 10.56 5.25 -7.11
CA ILE A 240 11.20 5.21 -5.80
C ILE A 240 10.87 3.90 -5.06
N GLN A 241 9.59 3.48 -5.05
CA GLN A 241 9.14 2.20 -4.50
C GLN A 241 9.93 1.03 -5.12
N LYS A 242 10.06 1.01 -6.46
CA LYS A 242 10.85 -0.02 -7.15
C LYS A 242 12.31 0.00 -6.70
N LYS A 243 12.95 1.17 -6.66
CA LYS A 243 14.36 1.28 -6.26
C LYS A 243 14.59 0.78 -4.83
N VAL A 244 13.72 1.16 -3.88
CA VAL A 244 13.78 0.66 -2.50
C VAL A 244 13.59 -0.86 -2.47
N PHE A 245 12.61 -1.39 -3.18
CA PHE A 245 12.34 -2.83 -3.19
C PHE A 245 13.50 -3.65 -3.81
N ASP A 246 14.14 -3.13 -4.86
CA ASP A 246 15.34 -3.74 -5.44
C ASP A 246 16.54 -3.68 -4.46
N ASN A 247 16.70 -2.58 -3.71
CA ASN A 247 17.71 -2.48 -2.64
C ASN A 247 17.45 -3.52 -1.52
N LEU A 248 16.22 -3.64 -1.02
CA LEU A 248 15.84 -4.62 0.00
C LEU A 248 16.06 -6.06 -0.49
N ASN A 249 15.77 -6.34 -1.77
CA ASN A 249 16.07 -7.63 -2.39
C ASN A 249 17.58 -7.93 -2.43
N MET A 250 18.45 -6.94 -2.66
CA MET A 250 19.90 -7.11 -2.53
C MET A 250 20.35 -7.36 -1.08
N GLN A 251 19.62 -6.85 -0.09
CA GLN A 251 19.92 -7.07 1.33
C GLN A 251 19.54 -8.48 1.83
N LEU A 252 18.55 -9.12 1.20
CA LEU A 252 18.10 -10.49 1.53
C LEU A 252 19.09 -11.58 1.09
N ASN A 253 19.24 -12.59 1.94
CA ASN A 253 19.77 -13.90 1.56
C ASN A 253 18.77 -14.64 0.64
N ASP A 254 19.29 -15.52 -0.20
CA ASP A 254 18.46 -16.50 -0.92
C ASP A 254 17.67 -17.36 0.08
N GLY A 255 16.38 -17.57 -0.20
CA GLY A 255 15.42 -18.17 0.74
C GLY A 255 14.85 -17.20 1.79
N GLY A 256 15.38 -15.98 1.88
CA GLY A 256 14.96 -14.95 2.83
C GLY A 256 13.58 -14.36 2.56
N TYR A 257 12.99 -13.76 3.59
CA TYR A 257 11.62 -13.26 3.62
C TYR A 257 11.54 -11.74 3.78
N LEU A 258 10.64 -11.10 3.04
CA LEU A 258 10.32 -9.68 3.15
C LEU A 258 8.83 -9.48 3.45
N PHE A 259 8.56 -8.99 4.66
CA PHE A 259 7.23 -8.57 5.09
C PHE A 259 7.00 -7.12 4.68
N VAL A 260 5.82 -6.86 4.14
CA VAL A 260 5.38 -5.55 3.70
C VAL A 260 4.02 -5.29 4.35
N GLY A 261 3.67 -4.01 4.61
CA GLY A 261 2.40 -3.68 5.24
C GLY A 261 1.21 -4.18 4.41
N SER A 262 0.08 -4.45 5.07
CA SER A 262 -1.00 -5.22 4.43
C SER A 262 -1.54 -4.52 3.16
N VAL A 263 -1.75 -3.20 3.25
CA VAL A 263 -2.21 -2.37 2.11
C VAL A 263 -1.14 -2.16 1.02
N GLU A 264 0.14 -2.33 1.33
CA GLU A 264 1.25 -2.03 0.41
C GLU A 264 1.69 -3.27 -0.39
N THR A 265 1.49 -4.47 0.17
CA THR A 265 2.12 -5.72 -0.29
C THR A 265 1.94 -5.96 -1.79
N PHE A 266 0.74 -5.74 -2.33
CA PHE A 266 0.47 -5.96 -3.74
C PHE A 266 1.09 -4.93 -4.68
N GLY A 267 1.31 -3.70 -4.21
CA GLY A 267 2.06 -2.67 -4.93
C GLY A 267 3.45 -3.12 -5.34
N HIS A 268 4.11 -3.80 -4.41
CA HIS A 268 5.49 -4.26 -4.55
C HIS A 268 5.64 -5.61 -5.25
N ASN A 269 4.55 -6.20 -5.75
CA ASN A 269 4.62 -7.41 -6.58
C ASN A 269 5.13 -7.07 -7.99
N MET A 270 6.43 -6.76 -8.07
CA MET A 270 7.12 -6.33 -9.28
C MET A 270 7.85 -7.48 -10.01
N GLY A 271 7.67 -8.72 -9.56
CA GLY A 271 8.29 -9.92 -10.15
C GLY A 271 9.78 -10.14 -9.78
N SER A 272 10.39 -9.27 -8.99
CA SER A 272 11.77 -9.44 -8.48
C SER A 272 11.88 -10.31 -7.23
N LEU A 273 10.76 -10.50 -6.51
CA LEU A 273 10.58 -11.45 -5.40
C LEU A 273 9.28 -12.22 -5.62
N GLY A 274 9.24 -13.49 -5.19
CA GLY A 274 8.03 -14.30 -5.28
C GLY A 274 7.07 -13.95 -4.15
N LEU A 275 5.88 -13.43 -4.48
CA LEU A 275 4.81 -13.24 -3.50
C LEU A 275 4.16 -14.59 -3.18
N ILE A 276 4.09 -14.96 -1.90
CA ILE A 276 3.44 -16.19 -1.43
C ILE A 276 2.46 -15.89 -0.30
N GLU A 277 1.43 -16.73 -0.16
CA GLU A 277 0.51 -16.71 0.98
C GLU A 277 0.91 -17.79 1.98
N LEU A 278 1.04 -17.42 3.27
CA LEU A 278 1.23 -18.36 4.38
C LEU A 278 0.25 -18.00 5.51
N ASP A 279 -0.66 -18.92 5.84
CA ASP A 279 -1.70 -18.76 6.88
C ASP A 279 -2.57 -17.49 6.74
N GLY A 280 -2.88 -17.09 5.50
CA GLY A 280 -3.65 -15.88 5.19
C GLY A 280 -2.85 -14.58 5.27
N VAL A 281 -1.53 -14.64 5.45
CA VAL A 281 -0.61 -13.50 5.36
C VAL A 281 0.20 -13.61 4.07
N PHE A 282 0.22 -12.54 3.28
CA PHE A 282 1.05 -12.45 2.09
C PHE A 282 2.45 -11.93 2.46
N VAL A 283 3.48 -12.62 1.98
CA VAL A 283 4.90 -12.31 2.25
C VAL A 283 5.73 -12.56 1.00
N PHE A 284 6.76 -11.75 0.77
CA PHE A 284 7.71 -11.97 -0.31
C PHE A 284 8.79 -12.95 0.10
N LYS A 285 9.14 -13.90 -0.78
CA LYS A 285 10.28 -14.82 -0.61
C LYS A 285 11.27 -14.65 -1.75
N LYS A 286 12.56 -14.55 -1.42
CA LYS A 286 13.65 -14.57 -2.39
C LYS A 286 13.93 -16.01 -2.81
N LEU A 287 13.63 -16.36 -4.06
CA LEU A 287 13.86 -17.72 -4.56
C LEU A 287 15.34 -17.90 -4.95
N SER A 288 15.98 -18.93 -4.41
CA SER A 288 17.38 -19.25 -4.72
C SER A 288 17.58 -19.51 -6.21
N GLY A 289 18.49 -18.77 -6.85
CA GLY A 289 18.92 -19.01 -8.25
C GLY A 289 17.86 -18.81 -9.35
N ALA A 290 16.71 -18.19 -9.06
CA ALA A 290 15.63 -18.04 -10.04
C ALA A 290 15.88 -16.90 -11.05
N VAL A 291 16.42 -17.23 -12.22
CA VAL A 291 16.03 -16.51 -13.45
C VAL A 291 14.55 -16.84 -13.69
N PHE A 292 13.65 -15.94 -13.28
CA PHE A 292 12.24 -16.09 -13.62
C PHE A 292 12.10 -16.03 -15.15
N PRO A 293 11.53 -17.06 -15.80
CA PRO A 293 11.14 -16.92 -17.19
C PRO A 293 9.99 -15.92 -17.23
N ILE A 294 10.29 -14.68 -17.60
CA ILE A 294 9.28 -13.81 -18.20
C ILE A 294 8.76 -14.61 -19.39
N SER A 295 7.51 -15.08 -19.31
CA SER A 295 6.81 -15.68 -20.45
C SER A 295 6.50 -14.57 -21.44
N SER A 296 7.54 -14.08 -22.13
CA SER A 296 7.43 -13.16 -23.24
C SER A 296 6.74 -13.90 -24.38
N VAL A 297 5.42 -13.77 -24.45
CA VAL A 297 4.65 -14.16 -25.63
C VAL A 297 5.18 -13.30 -26.78
N SER A 298 6.07 -13.89 -27.56
CA SER A 298 6.77 -13.23 -28.67
C SER A 298 5.80 -12.93 -29.81
N VAL A 299 5.05 -11.83 -29.69
CA VAL A 299 4.20 -11.31 -30.77
C VAL A 299 5.10 -10.81 -31.89
N LYS A 300 5.30 -11.64 -32.92
CA LYS A 300 6.00 -11.27 -34.17
C LYS A 300 5.24 -10.15 -34.88
N ARG A 301 5.55 -8.89 -34.54
CA ARG A 301 5.09 -7.72 -35.29
C ARG A 301 5.70 -7.76 -36.70
N LYS A 302 4.85 -7.76 -37.74
CA LYS A 302 5.31 -7.54 -39.12
C LYS A 302 5.78 -6.08 -39.28
N PRO A 303 6.80 -5.78 -40.10
CA PRO A 303 7.23 -4.42 -40.34
C PRO A 303 6.15 -3.63 -41.10
N ILE A 304 5.75 -2.49 -40.57
CA ILE A 304 4.92 -1.51 -41.29
C ILE A 304 5.87 -0.70 -42.19
N LYS A 305 5.59 -0.66 -43.50
CA LYS A 305 6.35 0.16 -44.45
C LYS A 305 6.08 1.64 -44.16
N GLN A 306 7.13 2.43 -43.97
CA GLN A 306 7.02 3.88 -43.90
C GLN A 306 6.58 4.45 -45.25
N GLY A 307 5.39 5.05 -45.31
CA GLY A 307 4.96 5.89 -46.42
C GLY A 307 5.50 7.31 -46.25
N THR A 308 5.99 7.91 -47.32
CA THR A 308 6.51 9.29 -47.31
C THR A 308 5.40 10.33 -47.05
N PRO A 309 5.69 11.42 -46.33
CA PRO A 309 4.68 12.42 -45.98
C PRO A 309 4.27 13.26 -47.20
N LYS A 310 2.98 13.27 -47.54
CA LYS A 310 2.39 14.28 -48.42
C LYS A 310 2.08 15.55 -47.62
N LYS A 311 2.63 16.69 -48.06
CA LYS A 311 2.10 18.02 -47.69
C LYS A 311 0.67 18.16 -48.20
N ILE A 312 -0.21 18.74 -47.41
CA ILE A 312 -1.50 19.30 -47.83
C ILE A 312 -1.63 20.66 -47.15
N ASP A 313 -2.08 21.65 -47.91
CA ASP A 313 -2.02 23.06 -47.55
C ASP A 313 -3.04 23.49 -46.48
N SER A 314 -2.72 24.60 -45.82
CA SER A 314 -3.56 25.23 -44.80
C SER A 314 -4.78 25.92 -45.40
N ALA A 315 -5.96 25.36 -45.18
CA ALA A 315 -7.24 26.05 -45.34
C ALA A 315 -7.92 26.22 -43.97
N ALA A 316 -8.15 27.48 -43.57
CA ALA A 316 -8.70 27.79 -42.25
C ALA A 316 -10.20 27.48 -42.17
N VAL A 317 -10.56 26.36 -41.55
CA VAL A 317 -11.95 26.08 -41.14
C VAL A 317 -12.14 26.49 -39.68
N LYS A 318 -12.98 27.50 -39.44
CA LYS A 318 -13.46 27.83 -38.09
C LYS A 318 -14.41 26.73 -37.61
N ILE A 319 -13.86 25.69 -37.00
CA ILE A 319 -14.65 24.71 -36.26
C ILE A 319 -15.02 25.33 -34.91
N ALA A 320 -16.33 25.54 -34.69
CA ALA A 320 -16.82 25.90 -33.37
C ALA A 320 -16.43 24.80 -32.37
N LYS A 321 -15.81 25.16 -31.24
CA LYS A 321 -15.49 24.19 -30.18
C LYS A 321 -16.79 23.54 -29.71
N LYS A 322 -17.03 22.31 -30.13
CA LYS A 322 -17.97 21.41 -29.46
C LYS A 322 -17.48 21.31 -28.02
N VAL A 323 -18.33 21.69 -27.06
CA VAL A 323 -17.99 21.53 -25.65
C VAL A 323 -17.88 20.04 -25.40
N GLU A 324 -16.66 19.55 -25.15
CA GLU A 324 -16.46 18.16 -24.74
C GLU A 324 -17.08 17.99 -23.35
N PRO A 325 -17.95 16.99 -23.14
CA PRO A 325 -18.60 16.77 -21.85
C PRO A 325 -17.54 16.49 -20.77
N ARG A 326 -17.80 16.94 -19.55
CA ARG A 326 -16.82 16.78 -18.47
C ARG A 326 -16.70 15.29 -18.10
N PRO A 327 -15.51 14.80 -17.74
CA PRO A 327 -15.34 13.41 -17.33
C PRO A 327 -16.29 12.96 -16.22
N ASP A 328 -16.58 13.83 -15.26
CA ASP A 328 -17.51 13.55 -14.16
C ASP A 328 -18.97 13.38 -14.64
N GLU A 329 -19.38 14.15 -15.66
CA GLU A 329 -20.72 14.05 -16.27
C GLU A 329 -20.87 12.70 -17.00
N LEU A 330 -19.87 12.31 -17.80
CA LEU A 330 -19.84 11.00 -18.48
C LEU A 330 -19.85 9.82 -17.51
N ILE A 331 -19.15 9.94 -16.37
CA ILE A 331 -19.15 8.91 -15.33
C ILE A 331 -20.54 8.77 -14.70
N GLU A 332 -21.23 9.88 -14.42
CA GLU A 332 -22.56 9.84 -13.80
C GLU A 332 -23.63 9.34 -14.77
N ASP A 333 -23.62 9.79 -16.03
CA ASP A 333 -24.45 9.25 -17.11
C ASP A 333 -24.29 7.72 -17.21
N ALA A 334 -23.06 7.22 -17.15
CA ALA A 334 -22.79 5.79 -17.20
C ALA A 334 -23.30 5.03 -15.95
N ARG A 335 -23.31 5.63 -14.76
CA ARG A 335 -23.95 5.01 -13.56
C ARG A 335 -25.45 4.85 -13.76
N VAL A 336 -26.14 5.86 -14.27
CA VAL A 336 -27.58 5.81 -14.54
C VAL A 336 -27.87 4.68 -15.53
N LEU A 337 -27.13 4.62 -16.64
CA LEU A 337 -27.29 3.57 -17.66
C LEU A 337 -27.01 2.15 -17.10
N ILE A 338 -26.03 2.00 -16.20
CA ILE A 338 -25.77 0.71 -15.52
C ILE A 338 -26.92 0.32 -14.58
N LYS A 339 -27.49 1.26 -13.83
CA LYS A 339 -28.68 1.02 -12.98
C LYS A 339 -29.90 0.61 -13.80
N GLU A 340 -30.07 1.20 -14.99
CA GLU A 340 -31.08 0.84 -15.99
C GLU A 340 -30.74 -0.45 -16.78
N LYS A 341 -29.57 -1.05 -16.55
CA LYS A 341 -29.05 -2.24 -17.25
C LYS A 341 -28.82 -2.04 -18.75
N THR A 342 -28.67 -0.81 -19.21
CA THR A 342 -28.39 -0.44 -20.61
C THR A 342 -26.88 -0.42 -20.88
N TYR A 343 -26.23 -1.56 -20.62
CA TYR A 343 -24.77 -1.71 -20.56
C TYR A 343 -24.02 -1.24 -21.82
N GLU A 344 -24.54 -1.51 -23.03
CA GLU A 344 -23.95 -1.03 -24.29
C GLU A 344 -24.01 0.50 -24.43
N ALA A 345 -25.01 1.15 -23.85
CA ALA A 345 -25.06 2.60 -23.80
C ALA A 345 -24.01 3.15 -22.82
N ALA A 346 -23.90 2.57 -21.62
CA ALA A 346 -22.88 2.95 -20.65
C ALA A 346 -21.45 2.80 -21.22
N ILE A 347 -21.15 1.70 -21.92
CA ILE A 347 -19.83 1.49 -22.54
C ILE A 347 -19.50 2.59 -23.56
N ARG A 348 -20.47 3.00 -24.40
CA ARG A 348 -20.27 4.08 -25.40
C ARG A 348 -20.05 5.45 -24.76
N VAL A 349 -20.72 5.75 -23.64
CA VAL A 349 -20.50 6.98 -22.87
C VAL A 349 -19.10 7.01 -22.25
N LEU A 350 -18.57 5.84 -21.85
CA LEU A 350 -17.24 5.70 -21.23
C LEU A 350 -16.09 5.53 -22.24
N GLU A 351 -16.36 5.28 -23.52
CA GLU A 351 -15.36 5.12 -24.59
C GLU A 351 -14.33 6.26 -24.62
N PRO A 352 -14.73 7.56 -24.60
CA PRO A 352 -13.79 8.68 -24.65
C PRO A 352 -12.83 8.76 -23.45
N LEU A 353 -13.24 8.26 -22.28
CA LEU A 353 -12.43 8.25 -21.07
C LEU A 353 -11.48 7.05 -21.02
N ALA A 354 -11.95 5.89 -21.47
CA ALA A 354 -11.21 4.63 -21.42
C ALA A 354 -10.05 4.52 -22.44
N GLU A 355 -10.07 5.32 -23.51
CA GLU A 355 -8.98 5.38 -24.51
C GLU A 355 -8.00 6.53 -24.26
N GLY A 356 -8.37 7.53 -23.45
CA GLY A 356 -7.66 8.80 -23.32
C GLY A 356 -6.59 8.85 -22.21
N GLN A 357 -6.93 8.52 -20.96
CA GLN A 357 -5.99 8.57 -19.83
C GLN A 357 -6.32 7.51 -18.75
N PRO A 358 -5.32 6.81 -18.18
CA PRO A 358 -5.54 5.80 -17.13
C PRO A 358 -6.09 6.33 -15.79
N ASN A 359 -6.21 7.65 -15.62
CA ASN A 359 -6.55 8.29 -14.34
C ASN A 359 -8.04 8.20 -13.97
N TYR A 360 -8.93 7.77 -14.89
CA TYR A 360 -10.37 7.64 -14.62
C TYR A 360 -10.73 6.22 -14.15
N ILE A 361 -10.24 5.82 -12.97
CA ILE A 361 -10.45 4.49 -12.37
C ILE A 361 -11.95 4.12 -12.38
N MET A 362 -12.83 5.04 -11.98
CA MET A 362 -14.28 4.82 -11.95
C MET A 362 -14.87 4.53 -13.35
N ALA A 363 -14.35 5.16 -14.41
CA ALA A 363 -14.79 4.87 -15.78
C ALA A 363 -14.36 3.45 -16.21
N CYS A 364 -13.16 3.01 -15.83
CA CYS A 364 -12.70 1.64 -16.05
C CYS A 364 -13.54 0.62 -15.27
N LEU A 365 -13.89 0.90 -14.00
CA LEU A 365 -14.76 0.07 -13.17
C LEU A 365 -16.15 -0.11 -13.81
N LEU A 366 -16.81 0.99 -14.16
CA LEU A 366 -18.14 0.97 -14.77
C LEU A 366 -18.13 0.27 -16.14
N LYS A 367 -17.10 0.50 -16.98
CA LYS A 367 -16.94 -0.17 -18.28
C LYS A 367 -16.72 -1.67 -18.11
N GLY A 368 -15.85 -2.08 -17.19
CA GLY A 368 -15.59 -3.49 -16.90
C GLY A 368 -16.80 -4.20 -16.31
N ALA A 369 -17.56 -3.55 -15.42
CA ALA A 369 -18.83 -4.01 -14.88
C ALA A 369 -19.87 -4.25 -15.98
N ALA A 370 -20.05 -3.28 -16.88
CA ALA A 370 -20.97 -3.39 -18.02
C ALA A 370 -20.59 -4.55 -18.96
N LEU A 371 -19.29 -4.69 -19.30
CA LEU A 371 -18.79 -5.80 -20.12
C LEU A 371 -18.99 -7.17 -19.44
N PHE A 372 -18.78 -7.24 -18.12
CA PHE A 372 -19.00 -8.46 -17.34
C PHE A 372 -20.47 -8.88 -17.35
N ASN A 373 -21.39 -7.93 -17.11
CA ASN A 373 -22.84 -8.18 -17.17
C ASN A 373 -23.33 -8.60 -18.57
N LEU A 374 -22.70 -8.08 -19.63
CA LEU A 374 -22.93 -8.53 -21.02
C LEU A 374 -22.27 -9.89 -21.36
N LYS A 375 -21.67 -10.57 -20.37
CA LYS A 375 -20.93 -11.84 -20.55
C LYS A 375 -19.75 -11.73 -21.53
N LYS A 376 -19.26 -10.51 -21.80
CA LYS A 376 -18.05 -10.25 -22.60
C LYS A 376 -16.80 -10.44 -21.73
N ILE A 377 -16.65 -11.64 -21.16
CA ILE A 377 -15.69 -11.95 -20.09
C ILE A 377 -14.24 -11.59 -20.47
N ASN A 378 -13.83 -11.84 -21.72
CA ASN A 378 -12.48 -11.49 -22.20
C ASN A 378 -12.27 -9.97 -22.34
N GLU A 379 -13.28 -9.22 -22.78
CA GLU A 379 -13.21 -7.75 -22.85
C GLU A 379 -13.15 -7.15 -21.45
N ALA A 380 -14.00 -7.62 -20.53
CA ALA A 380 -13.97 -7.22 -19.12
C ALA A 380 -12.60 -7.51 -18.47
N ARG A 381 -12.08 -8.74 -18.65
CA ARG A 381 -10.74 -9.14 -18.16
C ARG A 381 -9.64 -8.20 -18.65
N ASN A 382 -9.68 -7.81 -19.94
CA ASN A 382 -8.70 -6.89 -20.50
C ASN A 382 -8.78 -5.47 -19.92
N VAL A 383 -9.97 -4.99 -19.52
CA VAL A 383 -10.12 -3.72 -18.80
C VAL A 383 -9.46 -3.81 -17.43
N PHE A 384 -9.78 -4.85 -16.65
CA PHE A 384 -9.23 -5.00 -15.30
C PHE A 384 -7.74 -5.32 -15.26
N LEU A 385 -7.19 -6.02 -16.25
CA LEU A 385 -5.73 -6.22 -16.37
C LEU A 385 -5.00 -4.89 -16.64
N LYS A 386 -5.52 -4.01 -17.51
CA LYS A 386 -4.95 -2.67 -17.71
C LYS A 386 -5.08 -1.77 -16.48
N MET A 387 -6.20 -1.90 -15.75
CA MET A 387 -6.41 -1.20 -14.49
C MET A 387 -5.39 -1.66 -13.45
N PHE A 388 -5.16 -2.98 -13.33
CA PHE A 388 -4.13 -3.58 -12.48
C PHE A 388 -2.69 -3.15 -12.81
N GLU A 389 -2.35 -2.96 -14.10
CA GLU A 389 -1.07 -2.37 -14.51
C GLU A 389 -0.93 -0.91 -14.05
N THR A 390 -2.04 -0.18 -14.03
CA THR A 390 -2.12 1.24 -13.64
C THR A 390 -2.16 1.43 -12.12
N ASP A 391 -2.87 0.58 -11.40
CA ASP A 391 -2.96 0.54 -9.94
C ASP A 391 -3.01 -0.92 -9.44
N ARG A 392 -1.99 -1.33 -8.69
CA ARG A 392 -1.86 -2.66 -8.11
C ARG A 392 -2.52 -2.80 -6.73
N TRP A 393 -3.09 -1.73 -6.20
CA TRP A 393 -3.65 -1.62 -4.86
C TRP A 393 -5.19 -1.55 -4.87
N SER A 394 -5.82 -1.40 -6.05
CA SER A 394 -7.28 -1.38 -6.19
C SER A 394 -7.89 -2.74 -5.85
N GLU A 395 -8.61 -2.80 -4.72
CA GLU A 395 -9.41 -3.96 -4.29
C GLU A 395 -10.35 -4.42 -5.41
N GLU A 396 -10.99 -3.48 -6.09
CA GLU A 396 -11.97 -3.74 -7.13
C GLU A 396 -11.35 -4.46 -8.34
N SER A 397 -10.08 -4.18 -8.65
CA SER A 397 -9.33 -4.92 -9.67
C SER A 397 -9.23 -6.41 -9.33
N TYR A 398 -8.89 -6.72 -8.08
CA TYR A 398 -8.81 -8.10 -7.59
C TYR A 398 -10.21 -8.74 -7.53
N MET A 399 -11.22 -8.01 -7.04
CA MET A 399 -12.61 -8.49 -6.99
C MET A 399 -13.17 -8.86 -8.36
N PHE A 400 -13.00 -8.01 -9.36
CA PHE A 400 -13.46 -8.32 -10.70
C PHE A 400 -12.67 -9.46 -11.36
N LEU A 401 -11.35 -9.52 -11.17
CA LEU A 401 -10.54 -10.66 -11.66
C LEU A 401 -10.95 -11.97 -10.96
N ALA A 402 -11.24 -11.94 -9.66
CA ALA A 402 -11.74 -13.08 -8.89
C ALA A 402 -13.11 -13.56 -9.38
N MET A 403 -14.04 -12.64 -9.62
CA MET A 403 -15.36 -12.98 -10.18
C MET A 403 -15.26 -13.51 -11.61
N ILE A 404 -14.37 -12.95 -12.44
CA ILE A 404 -14.08 -13.46 -13.78
C ILE A 404 -13.50 -14.89 -13.75
N ALA A 405 -12.65 -15.21 -12.78
CA ALA A 405 -12.16 -16.57 -12.55
C ALA A 405 -13.28 -17.51 -12.06
N GLN A 406 -14.05 -17.07 -11.05
CA GLN A 406 -15.18 -17.81 -10.47
C GLN A 406 -16.23 -18.19 -11.54
N TYR A 407 -16.61 -17.25 -12.41
CA TYR A 407 -17.54 -17.49 -13.51
C TYR A 407 -16.90 -18.31 -14.66
N GLY A 408 -15.57 -18.30 -14.78
CA GLY A 408 -14.83 -19.16 -15.69
C GLY A 408 -14.63 -20.60 -15.20
N GLY A 409 -15.00 -20.90 -13.94
CA GLY A 409 -14.76 -22.20 -13.30
C GLY A 409 -13.35 -22.40 -12.76
N ASP A 410 -12.49 -21.38 -12.82
CA ASP A 410 -11.13 -21.40 -12.28
C ASP A 410 -11.19 -21.05 -10.78
N ASN A 411 -11.51 -22.05 -9.97
CA ASN A 411 -11.69 -21.89 -8.53
C ASN A 411 -10.39 -21.50 -7.82
N ASP A 412 -9.23 -21.98 -8.28
CA ASP A 412 -7.93 -21.70 -7.68
C ASP A 412 -7.53 -20.23 -7.88
N GLU A 413 -7.65 -19.72 -9.11
CA GLU A 413 -7.44 -18.29 -9.38
C GLU A 413 -8.49 -17.44 -8.65
N ALA A 414 -9.76 -17.88 -8.60
CA ALA A 414 -10.80 -17.16 -7.87
C ALA A 414 -10.49 -17.04 -6.37
N ILE A 415 -10.15 -18.15 -5.70
CA ILE A 415 -9.75 -18.17 -4.29
C ILE A 415 -8.57 -17.24 -4.07
N ARG A 416 -7.53 -17.33 -4.91
CA ARG A 416 -6.35 -16.47 -4.82
C ARG A 416 -6.75 -15.00 -4.90
N ARG A 417 -7.46 -14.59 -5.96
CA ARG A 417 -7.84 -13.18 -6.16
C ARG A 417 -8.77 -12.63 -5.09
N PHE A 418 -9.71 -13.42 -4.55
CA PHE A 418 -10.53 -12.97 -3.41
C PHE A 418 -9.69 -12.77 -2.14
N LYS A 419 -8.71 -13.64 -1.86
CA LYS A 419 -7.77 -13.42 -0.74
C LYS A 419 -6.90 -12.17 -0.94
N GLU A 420 -6.47 -11.91 -2.18
CA GLU A 420 -5.72 -10.69 -2.51
C GLU A 420 -6.57 -9.43 -2.24
N ALA A 421 -7.86 -9.44 -2.62
CA ALA A 421 -8.80 -8.37 -2.29
C ALA A 421 -9.03 -8.20 -0.77
N ILE A 422 -9.28 -9.30 -0.03
CA ILE A 422 -9.48 -9.29 1.43
C ILE A 422 -8.25 -8.75 2.16
N TYR A 423 -7.04 -9.03 1.67
CA TYR A 423 -5.81 -8.56 2.32
C TYR A 423 -5.57 -7.06 2.09
N ILE A 424 -6.06 -6.49 1.00
CA ILE A 424 -6.11 -5.04 0.75
C ILE A 424 -7.18 -4.38 1.63
N ASN A 425 -8.41 -4.91 1.62
CA ASN A 425 -9.53 -4.44 2.44
C ASN A 425 -10.11 -5.59 3.30
N PRO A 426 -9.63 -5.76 4.54
CA PRO A 426 -10.14 -6.77 5.47
C PRO A 426 -11.60 -6.58 5.90
N SER A 427 -12.22 -5.44 5.55
CA SER A 427 -13.63 -5.16 5.77
C SER A 427 -14.48 -5.42 4.52
N SER A 428 -13.93 -5.94 3.42
CA SER A 428 -14.69 -6.26 2.21
C SER A 428 -15.59 -7.47 2.42
N TRP A 429 -16.81 -7.22 2.91
CA TRP A 429 -17.82 -8.26 3.11
C TRP A 429 -18.14 -9.00 1.80
N LEU A 430 -18.02 -8.33 0.65
CA LEU A 430 -18.29 -8.93 -0.66
C LEU A 430 -17.21 -9.95 -1.04
N ALA A 431 -15.94 -9.61 -0.81
CA ALA A 431 -14.81 -10.51 -1.05
C ALA A 431 -14.93 -11.77 -0.19
N HIS A 432 -15.20 -11.59 1.11
CA HIS A 432 -15.47 -12.71 2.04
C HIS A 432 -16.68 -13.55 1.60
N TYR A 433 -17.79 -12.93 1.16
CA TYR A 433 -18.98 -13.65 0.71
C TYR A 433 -18.75 -14.50 -0.53
N HIS A 434 -18.05 -13.96 -1.54
CA HIS A 434 -17.73 -14.72 -2.75
C HIS A 434 -16.69 -15.80 -2.49
N LEU A 435 -15.66 -15.54 -1.67
CA LEU A 435 -14.69 -16.56 -1.25
C LEU A 435 -15.38 -17.71 -0.50
N ALA A 436 -16.29 -17.39 0.43
CA ALA A 436 -17.09 -18.39 1.14
C ALA A 436 -17.91 -19.27 0.17
N LYS A 437 -18.45 -18.69 -0.90
CA LYS A 437 -19.15 -19.43 -1.96
C LYS A 437 -18.22 -20.32 -2.78
N VAL A 438 -16.99 -19.89 -3.11
CA VAL A 438 -16.05 -20.79 -3.80
C VAL A 438 -15.72 -21.98 -2.90
N TYR A 439 -15.35 -21.74 -1.64
CA TYR A 439 -15.08 -22.81 -0.68
C TYR A 439 -16.27 -23.75 -0.44
N HIS A 440 -17.49 -23.23 -0.40
CA HIS A 440 -18.70 -24.07 -0.28
C HIS A 440 -18.87 -24.97 -1.51
N ASN A 441 -18.56 -24.46 -2.71
CA ASN A 441 -18.67 -25.21 -3.96
C ASN A 441 -17.52 -26.20 -4.18
N THR A 442 -16.32 -25.95 -3.64
CA THR A 442 -15.19 -26.89 -3.69
C THR A 442 -15.25 -27.97 -2.60
N GLY A 443 -16.07 -27.77 -1.56
CA GLY A 443 -16.24 -28.71 -0.45
C GLY A 443 -15.44 -28.36 0.82
N ASP A 444 -14.73 -27.24 0.83
CA ASP A 444 -13.93 -26.75 1.96
C ASP A 444 -14.82 -26.10 3.04
N LEU A 445 -15.76 -26.86 3.59
CA LEU A 445 -16.86 -26.33 4.42
C LEU A 445 -16.38 -25.55 5.65
N GLN A 446 -15.25 -25.93 6.26
CA GLN A 446 -14.66 -25.20 7.38
C GLN A 446 -14.18 -23.78 6.97
N LEU A 447 -13.56 -23.66 5.79
CA LEU A 447 -13.15 -22.36 5.25
C LEU A 447 -14.38 -21.55 4.81
N ALA A 448 -15.35 -22.19 4.16
CA ALA A 448 -16.62 -21.54 3.80
C ALA A 448 -17.31 -20.94 5.04
N GLN A 449 -17.38 -21.68 6.15
CA GLN A 449 -17.95 -21.20 7.41
C GLN A 449 -17.14 -20.04 8.00
N LYS A 450 -15.81 -20.14 8.04
CA LYS A 450 -14.92 -19.06 8.52
C LYS A 450 -15.19 -17.75 7.79
N GLU A 451 -15.29 -17.80 6.46
CA GLU A 451 -15.52 -16.62 5.64
C GLU A 451 -16.95 -16.10 5.76
N TYR A 452 -17.99 -16.96 5.80
CA TYR A 452 -19.35 -16.51 6.12
C TYR A 452 -19.44 -15.83 7.50
N LEU A 453 -18.71 -16.34 8.52
CA LEU A 453 -18.62 -15.70 9.83
C LEU A 453 -17.85 -14.37 9.80
N ALA A 454 -16.97 -14.14 8.83
CA ALA A 454 -16.38 -12.81 8.60
C ALA A 454 -17.42 -11.84 8.06
N VAL A 455 -18.17 -12.23 7.02
CA VAL A 455 -19.28 -11.44 6.45
C VAL A 455 -20.28 -11.02 7.54
N THR A 456 -20.71 -11.94 8.41
CA THR A 456 -21.69 -11.60 9.45
C THR A 456 -21.14 -10.57 10.45
N ARG A 457 -19.88 -10.69 10.86
CA ARG A 457 -19.23 -9.74 11.79
C ARG A 457 -19.07 -8.36 11.19
N ILE A 458 -18.62 -8.27 9.94
CA ILE A 458 -18.43 -7.00 9.22
C ILE A 458 -19.76 -6.26 9.13
N LEU A 459 -20.78 -6.87 8.50
CA LEU A 459 -22.10 -6.25 8.29
C LEU A 459 -22.80 -5.86 9.61
N GLN A 460 -22.60 -6.63 10.68
CA GLN A 460 -23.12 -6.29 12.01
C GLN A 460 -22.43 -5.06 12.61
N SER A 461 -21.10 -4.94 12.45
CA SER A 461 -20.34 -3.79 12.96
C SER A 461 -20.68 -2.50 12.23
N GLU A 462 -20.83 -2.56 10.90
CA GLU A 462 -21.29 -1.47 10.04
C GLU A 462 -22.68 -0.97 10.44
N SER A 463 -23.63 -1.90 10.60
CA SER A 463 -25.01 -1.59 11.00
C SER A 463 -25.11 -0.96 12.39
N GLN A 464 -24.21 -1.29 13.34
CA GLN A 464 -24.20 -0.69 14.68
C GLN A 464 -23.63 0.74 14.68
N GLN A 465 -22.74 1.06 13.74
CA GLN A 465 -22.13 2.39 13.62
C GLN A 465 -22.97 3.37 12.81
N GLY A 466 -24.15 2.96 12.31
CA GLY A 466 -24.97 3.74 11.37
C GLY A 466 -24.32 3.89 9.99
N GLN A 467 -23.20 3.22 9.75
CA GLN A 467 -22.46 3.24 8.50
C GLN A 467 -22.88 2.05 7.65
N ILE A 468 -24.01 2.17 6.95
CA ILE A 468 -24.20 1.38 5.72
C ILE A 468 -23.16 1.94 4.74
N THR A 469 -22.05 1.21 4.57
CA THR A 469 -20.80 1.73 4.02
C THR A 469 -20.90 2.13 2.55
N LYS A 470 -20.00 3.01 2.09
CA LYS A 470 -19.88 3.34 0.65
C LYS A 470 -19.76 2.08 -0.22
N ASP A 471 -19.12 1.05 0.32
CA ASP A 471 -18.92 -0.24 -0.34
C ASP A 471 -20.23 -0.95 -0.64
N SER A 472 -21.29 -0.82 0.18
CA SER A 472 -22.59 -1.43 -0.17
C SER A 472 -23.23 -0.77 -1.39
N ASN A 473 -23.04 0.54 -1.57
CA ASN A 473 -23.53 1.25 -2.75
C ASN A 473 -22.66 0.95 -3.98
N LEU A 474 -21.33 1.06 -3.86
CA LEU A 474 -20.44 0.81 -4.99
C LEU A 474 -20.47 -0.67 -5.44
N ALA A 475 -20.60 -1.61 -4.50
CA ALA A 475 -20.77 -3.03 -4.82
C ALA A 475 -22.10 -3.33 -5.51
N ALA A 476 -23.20 -2.73 -5.04
CA ALA A 476 -24.50 -2.88 -5.70
C ALA A 476 -24.50 -2.26 -7.12
N GLU A 477 -23.84 -1.12 -7.30
CA GLU A 477 -23.67 -0.45 -8.60
C GLU A 477 -22.78 -1.22 -9.57
N LEU A 478 -21.66 -1.79 -9.12
CA LEU A 478 -20.67 -2.45 -9.98
C LEU A 478 -20.93 -3.95 -10.22
N PHE A 479 -21.43 -4.67 -9.22
CA PHE A 479 -21.57 -6.14 -9.27
C PHE A 479 -23.02 -6.63 -9.41
N ALA A 480 -23.98 -5.71 -9.55
CA ALA A 480 -25.40 -5.99 -9.79
C ALA A 480 -26.02 -7.01 -8.80
N ILE A 481 -25.61 -6.93 -7.53
CA ILE A 481 -26.03 -7.85 -6.48
C ILE A 481 -27.53 -7.66 -6.24
N SER A 482 -28.33 -8.70 -6.54
CA SER A 482 -29.80 -8.67 -6.43
C SER A 482 -30.34 -8.69 -4.99
N PHE A 483 -29.45 -8.59 -4.00
CA PHE A 483 -29.70 -8.80 -2.58
C PHE A 483 -29.09 -7.65 -1.80
N ASN A 484 -29.84 -7.08 -0.86
CA ASN A 484 -29.30 -6.08 0.06
C ASN A 484 -28.42 -6.75 1.15
N THR A 485 -27.72 -5.95 1.95
CA THR A 485 -26.83 -6.46 3.02
C THR A 485 -27.56 -7.29 4.08
N TYR A 486 -28.86 -7.05 4.33
CA TYR A 486 -29.67 -7.84 5.25
C TYR A 486 -30.02 -9.22 4.68
N ASP A 487 -30.33 -9.31 3.39
CA ASP A 487 -30.54 -10.59 2.69
C ASP A 487 -29.24 -11.42 2.66
N ILE A 488 -28.09 -10.78 2.39
CA ILE A 488 -26.77 -11.41 2.46
C ILE A 488 -26.48 -11.93 3.87
N LEU A 489 -26.78 -11.17 4.92
CA LEU A 489 -26.61 -11.59 6.31
C LEU A 489 -27.43 -12.84 6.64
N HIS A 490 -28.67 -12.93 6.15
CA HIS A 490 -29.52 -14.12 6.30
C HIS A 490 -29.00 -15.32 5.50
N LEU A 491 -28.58 -15.13 4.25
CA LEU A 491 -27.96 -16.18 3.45
C LEU A 491 -26.70 -16.75 4.12
N CYS A 492 -25.86 -15.89 4.70
CA CYS A 492 -24.67 -16.31 5.44
C CYS A 492 -25.04 -17.16 6.67
N LYS A 493 -26.01 -16.72 7.49
CA LYS A 493 -26.48 -17.49 8.67
C LYS A 493 -27.04 -18.85 8.26
N HIS A 494 -27.89 -18.90 7.25
CA HIS A 494 -28.47 -20.13 6.72
C HIS A 494 -27.41 -21.11 6.20
N ASN A 495 -26.37 -20.61 5.52
CA ASN A 495 -25.26 -21.42 5.05
C ASN A 495 -24.37 -21.92 6.20
N ILE A 496 -24.13 -21.10 7.23
CA ILE A 496 -23.42 -21.52 8.46
C ILE A 496 -24.17 -22.64 9.17
N GLU A 497 -25.49 -22.56 9.31
CA GLU A 497 -26.32 -23.63 9.90
C GLU A 497 -26.28 -24.93 9.08
N LYS A 498 -26.33 -24.84 7.74
CA LYS A 498 -26.16 -26.00 6.86
C LYS A 498 -24.79 -26.65 7.02
N ILE A 499 -23.73 -25.84 7.08
CA ILE A 499 -22.36 -26.34 7.28
C ILE A 499 -22.23 -27.00 8.65
N ASN A 500 -22.78 -26.42 9.72
CA ASN A 500 -22.79 -27.03 11.06
C ASN A 500 -23.45 -28.41 11.06
N LYS A 501 -24.57 -28.58 10.33
CA LYS A 501 -25.27 -29.87 10.17
C LYS A 501 -24.54 -30.88 9.27
N ALA A 502 -23.49 -30.46 8.56
CA ALA A 502 -22.68 -31.32 7.70
C ALA A 502 -21.31 -31.65 8.32
N LEU A 503 -20.88 -30.91 9.35
CA LEU A 503 -19.61 -31.09 10.06
C LEU A 503 -19.77 -31.74 11.45
N GLY A 504 -20.98 -31.77 12.01
CA GLY A 504 -21.34 -32.49 13.24
C GLY A 504 -22.18 -33.72 12.95
#